data_AF-A0ABD4X5P7-F1
#
_entry.id   AF-A0ABD4X5P7-F1
#
_cell.length_a   1.000
_cell.length_b   1.000
_cell.length_c   1.000
_cell.angle_alpha   90.00
_cell.angle_beta   90.00
_cell.angle_gamma   90.00
#
_symmetry.space_group_name_H-M   'P 1'
#
loop_
_entity.id
_entity.type
_entity.pdbx_description
1 polymer ?
#
loop_
_entity_poly.entity_id
_entity_poly.type
_entity_poly.pdbx_seq_one_letter_code
_entity_poly.pdbx_strand_id
1 'polypeptide(L)'
;MILTDVAPLPDSALPLEAFKAHLRLGTGFSEDSLQDGVLNGFLRAALYAIEARTGKILITRSFTWEQTRWRNAEAEILPVAPVTSVTEIVMRDAEGSEVIVDPALYRLERDTHHPKLCPQRGFLPIVVKGGSVRVSFEAGLAPDWGGLPADLAQAVLMLAAHYYEYREDTGLHGGCMPFGVTSLIERYRVLHLSLGAVQ
;
A
#
# COMPACT_ATOMS: atom_id res chain seq x y z
N MET A 1 -16.66 0.19 3.95
CA MET A 1 -15.41 -0.56 4.20
C MET A 1 -14.37 0.44 4.61
N ILE A 2 -13.50 0.08 5.54
CA ILE A 2 -12.45 0.95 6.07
C ILE A 2 -11.16 0.15 6.00
N LEU A 3 -10.16 0.68 5.30
CA LEU A 3 -8.81 0.15 5.30
C LEU A 3 -7.96 1.05 6.19
N THR A 4 -7.28 0.46 7.17
CA THR A 4 -6.40 1.14 8.10
C THR A 4 -5.01 0.56 7.99
N ASP A 5 -4.03 1.43 7.83
CA ASP A 5 -2.61 1.09 7.99
C ASP A 5 -2.31 1.04 9.49
N VAL A 6 -1.94 -0.14 10.00
CA VAL A 6 -1.77 -0.38 11.44
C VAL A 6 -0.45 0.21 11.94
N ALA A 7 0.57 0.19 11.08
CA ALA A 7 1.91 0.65 11.40
C ALA A 7 2.42 1.53 10.25
N PRO A 8 2.36 2.87 10.39
CA PRO A 8 2.86 3.76 9.35
C PRO A 8 4.34 3.48 9.12
N LEU A 9 4.79 3.74 7.89
CA LEU A 9 6.15 3.42 7.48
C LEU A 9 7.20 4.10 8.39
N PRO A 10 8.03 3.32 9.12
CA PRO A 10 9.01 3.88 10.04
C PRO A 10 10.15 4.57 9.27
N ASP A 11 10.78 5.57 9.90
CA ASP A 11 11.91 6.29 9.29
C ASP A 11 13.07 5.36 8.91
N SER A 12 13.27 4.26 9.65
CA SER A 12 14.29 3.25 9.35
C SER A 12 14.05 2.48 8.05
N ALA A 13 12.81 2.47 7.53
CA ALA A 13 12.49 1.85 6.25
C ALA A 13 12.67 2.82 5.07
N LEU A 14 12.89 4.11 5.34
CA LEU A 14 13.10 5.12 4.31
C LEU A 14 14.56 5.11 3.85
N PRO A 15 14.84 5.20 2.53
CA PRO A 15 16.19 5.15 1.97
C PRO A 15 16.90 6.50 2.07
N LEU A 16 17.04 7.03 3.29
CA LEU A 16 17.54 8.38 3.52
C LEU A 16 18.92 8.62 2.91
N GLU A 17 19.87 7.72 3.13
CA GLU A 17 21.23 7.86 2.58
C GLU A 17 21.27 7.78 1.05
N ALA A 18 20.47 6.91 0.45
CA ALA A 18 20.34 6.86 -1.01
C ALA A 18 19.72 8.15 -1.56
N PHE A 19 18.80 8.77 -0.81
CA PHE A 19 18.19 10.03 -1.19
C PHE A 19 19.14 11.22 -1.05
N LYS A 20 19.94 11.28 0.03
CA LYS A 20 21.01 12.28 0.18
C LYS A 20 22.01 12.20 -0.99
N ALA A 21 22.40 10.98 -1.36
CA ALA A 21 23.26 10.74 -2.53
C ALA A 21 22.59 11.18 -3.84
N HIS A 22 21.28 10.91 -4.00
CA HIS A 22 20.51 11.33 -5.19
C HIS A 22 20.47 12.86 -5.34
N LEU A 23 20.25 13.57 -4.22
CA LEU A 23 20.27 15.04 -4.17
C LEU A 23 21.69 15.64 -4.23
N ARG A 24 22.72 14.78 -4.19
CA ARG A 24 24.14 15.19 -4.14
C ARG A 24 24.43 16.14 -2.98
N LEU A 25 23.83 15.88 -1.82
CA LEU A 25 24.13 16.64 -0.62
C LEU A 25 25.59 16.40 -0.20
N GLY A 26 26.24 17.47 0.27
CA GLY A 26 27.61 17.40 0.76
C GLY A 26 27.71 16.44 1.95
N THR A 27 28.83 15.71 2.03
CA THR A 27 29.13 14.75 3.10
C THR A 27 30.33 15.22 3.92
N GLY A 28 30.35 14.89 5.21
CA GLY A 28 31.51 15.15 6.08
C GLY A 28 31.45 16.49 6.79
N PHE A 29 30.26 17.09 6.91
CA PHE A 29 30.05 18.30 7.70
C PHE A 29 29.43 17.94 9.06
N SER A 30 29.63 18.79 10.07
CA SER A 30 29.12 18.55 11.43
C SER A 30 27.58 18.53 11.54
N GLU A 31 26.89 19.02 10.51
CA GLU A 31 25.42 19.19 10.48
C GLU A 31 24.75 18.29 9.43
N ASP A 32 25.40 17.19 9.03
CA ASP A 32 24.92 16.26 7.99
C ASP A 32 23.52 15.67 8.27
N SER A 33 23.06 15.68 9.54
CA SER A 33 21.74 15.19 9.96
C SER A 33 20.67 16.28 10.13
N LEU A 34 20.99 17.56 9.93
CA LEU A 34 20.07 18.67 10.21
C LEU A 34 18.80 18.62 9.34
N GLN A 35 18.91 18.09 8.12
CA GLN A 35 17.80 18.02 7.15
C GLN A 35 17.05 16.68 7.18
N ASP A 36 17.48 15.71 7.98
CA ASP A 36 16.97 14.33 7.92
C ASP A 36 15.46 14.23 8.09
N GLY A 37 14.90 14.98 9.05
CA GLY A 37 13.45 15.01 9.27
C GLY A 37 12.66 15.53 8.07
N VAL A 38 13.18 16.55 7.37
CA VAL A 38 12.54 17.12 6.18
C VAL A 38 12.64 16.15 5.00
N LEU A 39 13.81 15.53 4.81
CA LEU A 39 14.03 14.53 3.77
C LEU A 39 13.14 13.29 3.96
N ASN A 40 12.99 12.81 5.20
CA ASN A 40 12.07 11.72 5.53
C ASN A 40 10.62 12.07 5.21
N GLY A 41 10.21 13.33 5.44
CA GLY A 41 8.89 13.83 5.04
C GLY A 41 8.63 13.68 3.54
N PHE A 42 9.58 14.11 2.70
CA PHE A 42 9.45 14.02 1.25
C PHE A 42 9.50 12.57 0.73
N LEU A 43 10.35 11.73 1.30
CA LEU A 43 10.42 10.30 0.94
C LEU A 43 9.10 9.60 1.24
N ARG A 44 8.53 9.83 2.44
CA ARG A 44 7.24 9.25 2.83
C ARG A 44 6.12 9.73 1.90
N ALA A 45 6.08 11.03 1.59
CA ALA A 45 5.10 11.58 0.66
C ALA A 45 5.22 10.96 -0.74
N ALA A 46 6.44 10.79 -1.25
CA ALA A 46 6.69 10.19 -2.56
C ALA A 46 6.29 8.72 -2.62
N LEU A 47 6.60 7.94 -1.58
CA LEU A 47 6.17 6.55 -1.46
C LEU A 47 4.65 6.44 -1.51
N TYR A 48 3.94 7.15 -0.64
CA TYR A 48 2.47 7.10 -0.61
C TYR A 48 1.83 7.59 -1.92
N ALA A 49 2.41 8.59 -2.58
CA ALA A 49 1.93 9.06 -3.88
C ALA A 49 2.08 7.98 -4.97
N ILE A 50 3.18 7.23 -4.98
CA ILE A 50 3.38 6.11 -5.91
C ILE A 50 2.44 4.95 -5.60
N GLU A 51 2.26 4.63 -4.32
CA GLU A 51 1.34 3.57 -3.89
C GLU A 51 -0.09 3.89 -4.32
N ALA A 52 -0.54 5.14 -4.11
CA ALA A 52 -1.86 5.59 -4.54
C ALA A 52 -2.07 5.51 -6.06
N ARG A 53 -1.04 5.80 -6.86
CA ARG A 53 -1.14 5.76 -8.34
C ARG A 53 -1.07 4.35 -8.91
N THR A 54 -0.30 3.47 -8.29
CA THR A 54 -0.08 2.10 -8.78
C THR A 54 -1.07 1.10 -8.19
N GLY A 55 -1.68 1.43 -7.06
CA GLY A 55 -2.46 0.49 -6.25
C GLY A 55 -1.56 -0.57 -5.59
N LYS A 56 -0.25 -0.34 -5.54
CA LYS A 56 0.73 -1.25 -4.93
C LYS A 56 1.17 -0.71 -3.60
N ILE A 57 1.33 -1.58 -2.61
CA ILE A 57 2.11 -1.30 -1.42
C ILE A 57 3.56 -1.61 -1.76
N LEU A 58 4.45 -0.65 -1.57
CA LEU A 58 5.86 -0.80 -1.95
C LEU A 58 6.59 -1.61 -0.89
N ILE A 59 6.61 -1.12 0.35
CA ILE A 59 7.28 -1.75 1.48
C ILE A 59 6.26 -2.49 2.34
N THR A 60 6.57 -3.73 2.71
CA THR A 60 5.70 -4.59 3.50
C THR A 60 5.30 -3.96 4.83
N ARG A 61 3.99 -3.87 5.07
CA ARG A 61 3.42 -3.43 6.34
C ARG A 61 2.05 -4.06 6.61
N SER A 62 1.59 -3.93 7.85
CA SER A 62 0.36 -4.54 8.33
C SER A 62 -0.84 -3.62 8.12
N PHE A 63 -1.93 -4.21 7.61
CA PHE A 63 -3.19 -3.53 7.38
C PHE A 63 -4.32 -4.25 8.10
N THR A 64 -5.32 -3.45 8.48
CA THR A 64 -6.61 -3.93 8.95
C THR A 64 -7.67 -3.44 8.00
N TRP A 65 -8.50 -4.36 7.51
CA TRP A 65 -9.59 -4.03 6.61
C TRP A 65 -10.92 -4.49 7.19
N GLU A 66 -11.80 -3.54 7.45
CA GLU A 66 -13.12 -3.78 8.02
C GLU A 66 -14.25 -3.55 7.01
N GLN A 67 -15.19 -4.48 6.97
CA GLN A 67 -16.38 -4.40 6.13
C GLN A 67 -17.60 -5.05 6.78
N THR A 68 -18.78 -4.65 6.35
CA THR A 68 -20.06 -5.14 6.90
C THR A 68 -20.62 -6.33 6.15
N ARG A 69 -20.01 -6.71 5.02
CA ARG A 69 -20.37 -7.87 4.21
C ARG A 69 -19.26 -8.22 3.22
N TRP A 70 -19.21 -9.48 2.79
CA TRP A 70 -18.45 -9.87 1.60
C TRP A 70 -19.10 -9.27 0.34
N ARG A 71 -18.29 -8.78 -0.59
CA ARG A 71 -18.72 -8.42 -1.95
C ARG A 71 -18.88 -9.68 -2.79
N ASN A 72 -18.00 -10.66 -2.59
CA ASN A 72 -18.11 -11.97 -3.20
C ASN A 72 -17.68 -13.03 -2.17
N ALA A 73 -18.62 -13.87 -1.74
CA ALA A 73 -18.36 -14.91 -0.75
C ALA A 73 -17.53 -16.09 -1.30
N GLU A 74 -17.39 -16.23 -2.61
CA GLU A 74 -16.52 -17.25 -3.23
C GLU A 74 -15.06 -16.79 -3.35
N ALA A 75 -14.84 -15.48 -3.47
CA ALA A 75 -13.51 -14.89 -3.57
C ALA A 75 -13.57 -13.37 -3.32
N GLU A 76 -13.19 -12.93 -2.12
CA GLU A 76 -13.17 -11.53 -1.77
C GLU A 76 -11.84 -10.89 -2.21
N ILE A 77 -11.90 -9.87 -3.07
CA ILE A 77 -10.69 -9.17 -3.54
C ILE A 77 -10.19 -8.21 -2.45
N LEU A 78 -8.94 -8.30 -2.04
CA LEU A 78 -8.36 -7.39 -1.06
C LEU A 78 -8.13 -5.99 -1.67
N PRO A 79 -8.27 -4.90 -0.90
CA PRO A 79 -8.27 -3.53 -1.43
C PRO A 79 -6.87 -3.02 -1.82
N VAL A 80 -5.81 -3.73 -1.44
CA VAL A 80 -4.41 -3.40 -1.76
C VAL A 80 -3.68 -4.62 -2.27
N ALA A 81 -2.60 -4.39 -3.00
CA ALA A 81 -1.76 -5.46 -3.55
C ALA A 81 -0.28 -5.08 -3.46
N PRO A 82 0.65 -6.03 -3.54
CA PRO A 82 0.44 -7.47 -3.34
C PRO A 82 0.27 -7.76 -1.84
N VAL A 83 -0.59 -8.73 -1.52
CA VAL A 83 -0.76 -9.22 -0.14
C VAL A 83 0.16 -10.44 0.04
N THR A 84 0.99 -10.42 1.07
CA THR A 84 1.97 -11.47 1.34
C THR A 84 1.38 -12.55 2.25
N SER A 85 0.64 -12.16 3.29
CA SER A 85 0.06 -13.06 4.27
C SER A 85 -1.26 -12.49 4.82
N VAL A 86 -2.21 -13.34 5.17
CA VAL A 86 -3.38 -12.97 5.99
C VAL A 86 -3.10 -13.47 7.39
N THR A 87 -3.07 -12.55 8.36
CA THR A 87 -2.69 -12.84 9.74
C THR A 87 -3.89 -13.32 10.54
N GLU A 88 -5.04 -12.67 10.37
CA GLU A 88 -6.23 -12.96 11.17
C GLU A 88 -7.51 -12.52 10.44
N ILE A 89 -8.61 -13.23 10.67
CA ILE A 89 -9.95 -12.79 10.31
C ILE A 89 -10.82 -12.87 11.55
N VAL A 90 -11.41 -11.74 11.93
CA VAL A 90 -12.31 -11.63 13.08
C VAL A 90 -13.69 -11.22 12.57
N MET A 91 -14.71 -11.99 12.92
CA MET A 91 -16.10 -11.59 12.71
C MET A 91 -16.67 -11.01 14.00
N ARG A 92 -17.42 -9.93 13.87
CA ARG A 92 -18.13 -9.28 14.96
C ARG A 92 -19.63 -9.36 14.70
N ASP A 93 -20.41 -9.77 15.70
CA ASP A 93 -21.87 -9.73 15.62
C ASP A 93 -22.45 -8.35 15.97
N ALA A 94 -23.79 -8.24 16.00
CA ALA A 94 -24.48 -6.98 16.29
C ALA A 94 -24.35 -6.57 17.77
N GLU A 95 -24.17 -7.54 18.67
CA GLU A 95 -23.97 -7.39 20.10
C GLU A 95 -22.50 -7.05 20.45
N GLY A 96 -21.61 -7.16 19.47
CA GLY A 96 -20.20 -6.80 19.56
C GLY A 96 -19.28 -7.94 19.96
N SER A 97 -19.78 -9.18 20.06
CA SER A 97 -18.98 -10.38 20.29
C SER A 97 -18.07 -10.66 19.09
N GLU A 98 -16.81 -10.97 19.36
CA GLU A 98 -15.81 -11.26 18.33
C GLU A 98 -15.52 -12.77 18.27
N VAL A 99 -15.54 -13.33 17.07
CA VAL A 99 -15.20 -14.72 16.77
C VAL A 99 -14.09 -14.74 15.73
N ILE A 100 -12.95 -15.35 16.10
CA ILE A 100 -11.84 -15.58 15.18
C ILE A 100 -12.22 -16.71 14.22
N VAL A 101 -12.06 -16.47 12.93
CA VAL A 101 -12.26 -17.49 11.89
C VAL A 101 -11.03 -18.39 11.83
N ASP A 102 -11.26 -19.70 11.90
CA ASP A 102 -10.20 -20.70 11.76
C ASP A 102 -9.43 -20.51 10.44
N PRO A 103 -8.10 -20.33 10.47
CA PRO A 103 -7.25 -20.27 9.28
C PRO A 103 -7.40 -21.44 8.31
N ALA A 104 -7.88 -22.60 8.76
CA ALA A 104 -8.16 -23.75 7.90
C ALA A 104 -9.37 -23.56 6.97
N LEU A 105 -10.20 -22.52 7.19
CA LEU A 105 -11.40 -22.25 6.40
C LEU A 105 -11.16 -21.32 5.20
N TYR A 106 -10.02 -20.64 5.15
CA TYR A 106 -9.70 -19.70 4.09
C TYR A 106 -8.27 -19.86 3.58
N ARG A 107 -7.99 -19.31 2.41
CA ARG A 107 -6.66 -19.22 1.83
C ARG A 107 -6.50 -17.91 1.09
N LEU A 108 -5.28 -17.42 1.05
CA LEU A 108 -4.89 -16.29 0.21
C LEU A 108 -4.51 -16.80 -1.18
N GLU A 109 -5.26 -16.39 -2.20
CA GLU A 109 -4.84 -16.45 -3.59
C GLU A 109 -3.97 -15.23 -3.86
N ARG A 110 -2.65 -15.43 -3.88
CA ARG A 110 -1.69 -14.37 -4.15
C ARG A 110 -1.76 -13.97 -5.62
N ASP A 111 -1.96 -12.69 -5.85
CA ASP A 111 -1.91 -12.07 -7.16
C ASP A 111 -1.31 -10.67 -7.01
N THR A 112 -0.56 -10.23 -8.01
CA THR A 112 0.15 -8.95 -7.97
C THR A 112 -0.82 -7.76 -8.10
N HIS A 113 -2.01 -7.94 -8.67
CA HIS A 113 -2.99 -6.89 -8.93
C HIS A 113 -4.28 -7.03 -8.13
N HIS A 114 -4.79 -8.25 -7.99
CA HIS A 114 -6.06 -8.57 -7.38
C HIS A 114 -5.92 -9.76 -6.43
N PRO A 115 -5.15 -9.64 -5.34
CA PRO A 115 -5.06 -10.70 -4.35
C PRO A 115 -6.45 -10.99 -3.77
N LYS A 116 -6.79 -12.26 -3.62
CA LYS A 116 -8.13 -12.68 -3.18
C LYS A 116 -8.06 -13.53 -1.93
N LEU A 117 -9.01 -13.29 -1.04
CA LEU A 117 -9.33 -14.17 0.05
C LEU A 117 -10.39 -15.17 -0.44
N CYS A 118 -10.00 -16.43 -0.57
CA CYS A 118 -10.86 -17.50 -1.04
C CYS A 118 -11.17 -18.47 0.10
N PRO A 119 -12.38 -19.02 0.21
CA PRO A 119 -12.68 -20.09 1.14
C PRO A 119 -11.93 -21.36 0.70
N GLN A 120 -11.54 -22.19 1.67
CA GLN A 120 -10.99 -23.52 1.38
C GLN A 120 -12.07 -24.45 0.84
N ARG A 121 -13.32 -24.30 1.29
CA ARG A 121 -14.49 -25.06 0.84
C ARG A 121 -15.74 -24.19 0.91
N GLY A 122 -16.66 -24.35 -0.05
CA GLY A 122 -17.94 -23.64 -0.05
C GLY A 122 -17.75 -22.13 -0.19
N PHE A 123 -18.23 -21.38 0.80
CA PHE A 123 -18.25 -19.92 0.82
C PHE A 123 -17.55 -19.38 2.07
N LEU A 124 -17.10 -18.13 2.03
CA LEU A 124 -16.62 -17.43 3.20
C LEU A 124 -17.72 -17.36 4.29
N PRO A 125 -17.35 -17.32 5.58
CA PRO A 125 -18.31 -17.28 6.68
C PRO A 125 -19.33 -16.14 6.54
N ILE A 126 -20.60 -16.42 6.85
CA ILE A 126 -21.68 -15.44 6.69
C ILE A 126 -21.51 -14.32 7.72
N VAL A 127 -21.43 -13.08 7.26
CA VAL A 127 -21.50 -11.90 8.12
C VAL A 127 -22.97 -11.64 8.45
N VAL A 128 -23.32 -11.77 9.74
CA VAL A 128 -24.70 -11.55 10.21
C VAL A 128 -25.12 -10.09 10.05
N LYS A 129 -26.42 -9.84 9.93
CA LYS A 129 -26.95 -8.48 9.78
C LYS A 129 -26.59 -7.65 11.01
N GLY A 130 -25.96 -6.50 10.80
CA GLY A 130 -25.48 -5.63 11.87
C GLY A 130 -24.09 -5.98 12.39
N GLY A 131 -23.51 -7.11 11.93
CA GLY A 131 -22.12 -7.47 12.19
C GLY A 131 -21.12 -6.84 11.23
N SER A 132 -19.84 -7.08 11.51
CA SER A 132 -18.73 -6.73 10.64
C SER A 132 -17.70 -7.86 10.56
N VAL A 133 -16.82 -7.79 9.58
CA VAL A 133 -15.63 -8.63 9.49
C VAL A 133 -14.41 -7.75 9.35
N ARG A 134 -13.39 -8.07 10.13
CA ARG A 134 -12.09 -7.45 10.15
C ARG A 134 -11.07 -8.46 9.65
N VAL A 135 -10.34 -8.11 8.59
CA VAL A 135 -9.25 -8.90 8.02
C VAL A 135 -7.95 -8.18 8.31
N SER A 136 -7.06 -8.83 9.05
CA SER A 136 -5.70 -8.35 9.34
C SER A 136 -4.73 -9.07 8.42
N PHE A 137 -3.91 -8.35 7.67
CA PHE A 137 -3.00 -8.93 6.66
C PHE A 137 -1.77 -8.06 6.43
N GLU A 138 -0.74 -8.64 5.83
CA GLU A 138 0.46 -7.95 5.40
C GLU A 138 0.45 -7.74 3.89
N ALA A 139 0.82 -6.55 3.44
CA ALA A 139 0.93 -6.23 2.03
C ALA A 139 2.20 -5.44 1.74
N GLY A 140 2.85 -5.75 0.62
CA GLY A 140 4.06 -5.08 0.14
C GLY A 140 4.79 -5.85 -0.95
N LEU A 141 5.36 -5.14 -1.92
CA LEU A 141 6.19 -5.70 -2.99
C LEU A 141 7.53 -6.21 -2.47
N ALA A 142 8.12 -5.54 -1.48
CA ALA A 142 9.39 -5.91 -0.88
C ALA A 142 9.36 -5.70 0.64
N PRO A 143 10.10 -6.53 1.40
CA PRO A 143 10.19 -6.38 2.86
C PRO A 143 10.96 -5.11 3.27
N ASP A 144 11.88 -4.67 2.42
CA ASP A 144 12.71 -3.47 2.62
C ASP A 144 12.99 -2.79 1.29
N TRP A 145 13.62 -1.60 1.36
CA TRP A 145 13.97 -0.81 0.18
C TRP A 145 14.90 -1.54 -0.79
N GLY A 146 15.84 -2.35 -0.30
CA GLY A 146 16.79 -3.08 -1.13
C GLY A 146 16.14 -4.17 -1.99
N GLY A 147 14.98 -4.68 -1.58
CA GLY A 147 14.18 -5.63 -2.34
C GLY A 147 13.26 -5.02 -3.40
N LEU A 148 13.10 -3.70 -3.45
CA LEU A 148 12.21 -3.06 -4.43
C LEU A 148 12.75 -3.16 -5.86
N PRO A 149 11.88 -3.34 -6.87
CA PRO A 149 12.26 -3.16 -8.26
C PRO A 149 12.94 -1.82 -8.50
N ALA A 150 14.08 -1.84 -9.19
CA ALA A 150 14.94 -0.66 -9.36
C ALA A 150 14.23 0.54 -10.00
N ASP A 151 13.26 0.30 -10.87
CA ASP A 151 12.46 1.34 -11.51
C ASP A 151 11.47 2.01 -10.55
N LEU A 152 10.84 1.25 -9.64
CA LEU A 152 10.01 1.82 -8.57
C LEU A 152 10.85 2.58 -7.55
N ALA A 153 12.00 2.02 -7.15
CA ALA A 153 12.93 2.71 -6.27
C ALA A 153 13.40 4.05 -6.88
N GLN A 154 13.76 4.05 -8.16
CA GLN A 154 14.13 5.27 -8.87
C GLN A 154 12.98 6.26 -8.99
N ALA A 155 11.76 5.80 -9.28
CA ALA A 155 10.57 6.64 -9.35
C ALA A 155 10.31 7.38 -8.02
N VAL A 156 10.47 6.69 -6.89
CA VAL A 156 10.34 7.28 -5.55
C VAL A 156 11.40 8.37 -5.33
N LEU A 157 12.67 8.10 -5.62
CA LEU A 157 13.76 9.07 -5.43
C LEU A 157 13.54 10.32 -6.29
N MET A 158 13.17 10.14 -7.57
CA MET A 158 12.88 11.25 -8.48
C MET A 158 11.68 12.09 -8.02
N LEU A 159 10.62 11.46 -7.51
CA LEU A 159 9.47 12.20 -6.99
C LEU A 159 9.81 12.94 -5.69
N ALA A 160 10.53 12.28 -4.78
CA ALA A 160 10.95 12.90 -3.53
C ALA A 160 11.88 14.11 -3.79
N ALA A 161 12.78 14.00 -4.75
CA ALA A 161 13.65 15.11 -5.16
C ALA A 161 12.84 16.27 -5.72
N HIS A 162 11.84 15.97 -6.56
CA HIS A 162 10.92 16.98 -7.06
C HIS A 162 10.18 17.70 -5.93
N TYR A 163 9.65 16.99 -4.92
CA TYR A 163 9.03 17.64 -3.76
C TYR A 163 10.01 18.49 -2.93
N TYR A 164 11.26 18.04 -2.80
CA TYR A 164 12.30 18.77 -2.10
C TYR A 164 12.69 20.08 -2.78
N GLU A 165 12.78 20.06 -4.12
CA GLU A 165 13.15 21.22 -4.95
C GLU A 165 12.01 22.22 -5.11
N TYR A 166 10.77 21.73 -5.30
CA TYR A 166 9.59 22.55 -5.60
C TYR A 166 8.63 22.64 -4.41
N ARG A 167 9.12 23.15 -3.27
CA ARG A 167 8.37 23.17 -1.99
C ARG A 167 7.15 24.10 -1.99
N GLU A 168 7.18 25.14 -2.80
CA GLU A 168 6.16 26.18 -2.87
C GLU A 168 5.10 25.91 -3.94
N ASP A 169 5.25 24.83 -4.72
CA ASP A 169 4.28 24.49 -5.75
C ASP A 169 3.01 23.91 -5.10
N THR A 170 2.18 24.83 -4.62
CA THR A 170 0.79 24.61 -4.21
C THR A 170 -0.15 24.53 -5.41
N GLY A 171 0.39 24.62 -6.63
CA GLY A 171 -0.29 24.37 -7.88
C GLY A 171 -0.70 22.91 -7.97
N LEU A 172 -1.84 22.58 -7.37
CA LEU A 172 -2.68 21.44 -7.73
C LEU A 172 -3.20 21.59 -9.17
N HIS A 173 -2.32 21.85 -10.15
CA HIS A 173 -2.60 21.65 -11.56
C HIS A 173 -2.65 20.14 -11.80
N GLY A 174 -3.77 19.52 -11.44
CA GLY A 174 -4.12 18.17 -11.83
C GLY A 174 -3.02 17.12 -11.64
N GLY A 175 -2.33 17.10 -10.49
CA GLY A 175 -1.56 15.94 -10.03
C GLY A 175 -0.65 15.28 -11.07
N CYS A 176 -0.02 16.00 -11.98
CA CYS A 176 0.86 15.40 -12.98
C CYS A 176 2.24 15.18 -12.38
N MET A 177 2.39 14.01 -11.76
CA MET A 177 3.68 13.45 -11.41
C MET A 177 4.66 13.61 -12.60
N PRO A 178 5.93 13.99 -12.39
CA PRO A 178 6.86 14.26 -13.49
C PRO A 178 6.86 13.10 -14.49
N PHE A 179 6.92 13.40 -15.80
CA PHE A 179 6.75 12.39 -16.86
C PHE A 179 7.69 11.19 -16.71
N GLY A 180 8.95 11.44 -16.33
CA GLY A 180 9.92 10.37 -16.06
C GLY A 180 9.46 9.42 -14.97
N VAL A 181 8.83 9.93 -13.92
CA VAL A 181 8.28 9.12 -12.84
C VAL A 181 7.04 8.34 -13.31
N THR A 182 6.12 9.02 -14.01
CA THR A 182 4.92 8.38 -14.56
C THR A 182 5.28 7.22 -15.49
N SER A 183 6.27 7.40 -16.36
CA SER A 183 6.73 6.37 -17.31
C SER A 183 7.29 5.12 -16.61
N LEU A 184 7.95 5.29 -15.45
CA LEU A 184 8.50 4.18 -14.68
C LEU A 184 7.40 3.39 -13.96
N ILE A 185 6.37 4.07 -13.46
CA ILE A 185 5.31 3.41 -12.67
C ILE A 185 4.18 2.83 -13.52
N GLU A 186 4.07 3.21 -14.80
CA GLU A 186 2.92 2.88 -15.65
C GLU A 186 2.66 1.38 -15.74
N ARG A 187 3.72 0.56 -15.83
CA ARG A 187 3.62 -0.91 -15.91
C ARG A 187 3.00 -1.57 -14.68
N TYR A 188 3.02 -0.88 -13.53
CA TYR A 188 2.50 -1.39 -12.26
C TYR A 188 1.05 -1.00 -12.02
N ARG A 189 0.50 -0.07 -12.80
CA ARG A 189 -0.86 0.39 -12.64
C ARG A 189 -1.83 -0.77 -12.87
N VAL A 190 -2.86 -0.82 -12.02
CA VAL A 190 -3.97 -1.76 -12.22
C VAL A 190 -4.83 -1.24 -13.37
N LEU A 191 -4.88 -2.01 -14.47
CA LEU A 191 -5.75 -1.73 -15.60
C LEU A 191 -7.16 -2.19 -15.26
N HIS A 192 -8.06 -1.25 -15.00
CA HIS A 192 -9.48 -1.53 -14.85
C HIS A 192 -10.15 -1.48 -16.23
N LEU A 193 -10.26 -2.65 -16.87
CA LEU A 193 -11.12 -2.81 -18.04
C LEU A 193 -12.52 -3.19 -17.55
N SER A 194 -13.39 -2.19 -17.40
CA SER A 194 -14.82 -2.47 -17.32
C SER A 194 -15.36 -2.58 -18.74
N LEU A 195 -15.87 -3.76 -19.10
CA LEU A 195 -16.81 -3.86 -20.21
C LEU A 195 -18.06 -3.11 -19.76
N GLY A 196 -18.23 -1.88 -20.25
CA GLY A 196 -19.38 -1.05 -19.91
C GLY A 196 -20.65 -1.86 -20.07
N ALA A 197 -21.45 -1.95 -19.00
CA ALA A 197 -22.81 -2.47 -19.12
C ALA A 197 -23.53 -1.55 -20.11
N VAL A 198 -23.87 -2.09 -21.29
CA VAL A 198 -24.82 -1.46 -22.19
C VAL A 198 -26.13 -1.41 -21.42
N GLN A 199 -26.57 -0.19 -21.07
CA GLN A 199 -27.89 0.06 -20.48
C GLN A 199 -29.01 -0.28 -21.47
#